data_AF-A0A2E7UJV2-F1
#
_entry.id   AF-A0A2E7UJV2-F1
#
_cell.length_a   1.000
_cell.length_b   1.000
_cell.length_c   1.000
_cell.angle_alpha   90.00
_cell.angle_beta   90.00
_cell.angle_gamma   90.00
#
_symmetry.space_group_name_H-M   'P 1'
#
loop_
_entity.id
_entity.type
_entity.pdbx_description
1 polymer ?
#
loop_
_entity_poly.entity_id
_entity_poly.type
_entity_poly.pdbx_seq_one_letter_code
_entity_poly.pdbx_strand_id
1 'polypeptide(L)'
;MSGKEKQFNILHISELAKLNLSSEEENLFGKQISEIISHFSSLQRIDTSAFESNYWEIQDNKIHPVEYLRDDKVQDSFSKEQVFQNAPSKENGFFKIKKILDR
;
A
#
# COMPACT_ATOMS: atom_id res chain seq x y z
N MET A 1 18.49 -20.66 23.41
CA MET A 1 17.57 -21.77 23.09
C MET A 1 16.72 -21.32 21.91
N SER A 2 16.94 -21.95 20.76
CA SER A 2 16.19 -21.92 19.50
C SER A 2 15.26 -20.72 19.25
N GLY A 3 15.79 -19.65 18.65
CA GLY A 3 14.98 -18.60 18.06
C GLY A 3 14.25 -19.20 16.86
N LYS A 4 12.95 -19.48 17.00
CA LYS A 4 12.11 -19.89 15.88
C LYS A 4 12.17 -18.78 14.83
N GLU A 5 12.74 -19.05 13.66
CA GLU A 5 12.54 -18.21 12.48
C GLU A 5 11.03 -18.09 12.26
N LYS A 6 10.52 -16.87 12.39
CA LYS A 6 9.12 -16.59 12.11
C LYS A 6 8.98 -16.63 10.60
N GLN A 7 8.61 -17.79 10.07
CA GLN A 7 8.46 -17.97 8.62
C GLN A 7 7.34 -17.05 8.13
N PHE A 8 7.69 -16.05 7.33
CA PHE A 8 6.72 -15.15 6.71
C PHE A 8 5.91 -15.93 5.68
N ASN A 9 4.58 -15.74 5.69
CA ASN A 9 3.72 -16.31 4.66
C ASN A 9 3.80 -15.44 3.41
N ILE A 10 4.75 -15.75 2.53
CA ILE A 10 5.00 -14.99 1.29
C ILE A 10 3.82 -15.06 0.33
N LEU A 11 3.10 -16.19 0.29
CA LEU A 11 1.86 -16.33 -0.48
C LEU A 11 0.78 -15.34 0.00
N HIS A 12 0.64 -15.18 1.31
CA HIS A 12 -0.34 -14.24 1.84
C HIS A 12 0.04 -12.78 1.51
N ILE A 13 1.33 -12.45 1.64
CA ILE A 13 1.83 -11.10 1.32
C ILE A 13 1.68 -10.80 -0.18
N SER A 14 1.98 -11.77 -1.05
CA SER A 14 1.83 -11.59 -2.50
C SER A 14 0.38 -11.43 -2.91
N GLU A 15 -0.55 -12.14 -2.26
CA GLU A 15 -1.99 -11.97 -2.49
C GLU A 15 -2.49 -10.57 -2.12
N LEU A 16 -2.00 -10.02 -0.99
CA LEU A 16 -2.31 -8.64 -0.56
C LEU A 16 -1.75 -7.62 -1.57
N ALA A 17 -0.53 -7.85 -2.07
CA ALA A 17 0.12 -6.99 -3.04
C ALA A 17 -0.32 -7.20 -4.49
N LYS A 18 -1.20 -8.19 -4.76
CA LYS A 18 -1.64 -8.60 -6.11
C LYS A 18 -0.46 -9.00 -7.03
N LEU A 19 0.52 -9.68 -6.46
CA LEU A 19 1.67 -10.23 -7.17
C LEU A 19 1.49 -11.73 -7.40
N ASN A 20 1.64 -12.17 -8.65
CA ASN A 20 1.72 -13.59 -8.97
C ASN A 20 3.19 -14.00 -8.90
N LEU A 21 3.52 -14.92 -7.99
CA LEU A 21 4.88 -15.40 -7.78
C LEU A 21 4.99 -16.86 -8.21
N SER A 22 6.11 -17.22 -8.82
CA SER A 22 6.53 -18.61 -8.95
C SER A 22 7.01 -19.17 -7.61
N SER A 23 7.07 -20.51 -7.49
CA SER A 23 7.60 -21.16 -6.28
C SER A 23 9.09 -20.85 -6.05
N GLU A 24 9.85 -20.56 -7.10
CA GLU A 24 11.25 -20.16 -7.00
C GLU A 24 11.37 -18.74 -6.40
N GLU A 25 10.56 -17.81 -6.90
CA GLU A 25 10.48 -16.43 -6.38
C GLU A 25 9.96 -16.39 -4.94
N GLU A 26 8.98 -17.23 -4.60
CA GLU A 26 8.46 -17.33 -3.22
C GLU A 26 9.58 -17.69 -2.22
N ASN A 27 10.39 -18.69 -2.57
CA ASN A 27 11.52 -19.12 -1.74
C ASN A 27 12.62 -18.05 -1.65
N LEU A 28 12.92 -17.39 -2.77
CA LEU A 28 13.91 -16.32 -2.82
C LEU A 28 13.47 -15.12 -1.96
N PHE A 29 12.25 -14.63 -2.19
CA PHE A 29 11.70 -13.49 -1.46
C PHE A 29 11.46 -13.80 0.01
N GLY A 30 11.13 -15.05 0.36
CA GLY A 30 11.06 -15.50 1.76
C GLY A 30 12.35 -15.26 2.52
N LYS A 31 13.50 -15.60 1.92
CA LYS A 31 14.82 -15.38 2.52
C LYS A 31 15.16 -13.89 2.59
N GLN A 32 14.97 -13.16 1.49
CA GLN A 32 15.30 -11.74 1.41
C GLN A 32 14.47 -10.89 2.38
N ILE A 33 13.16 -11.15 2.50
CA ILE A 33 12.29 -10.46 3.47
C ILE A 33 12.72 -10.76 4.89
N SER A 34 13.09 -12.01 5.19
CA SER A 34 13.58 -12.39 6.53
C SER A 34 14.87 -11.63 6.88
N GLU A 35 15.80 -11.49 5.93
CA GLU A 35 17.02 -10.70 6.11
C GLU A 35 16.73 -9.21 6.32
N ILE A 36 15.83 -8.62 5.51
CA ILE A 36 15.43 -7.21 5.65
C ILE A 36 14.83 -6.96 7.03
N ILE A 37 13.87 -7.78 7.47
CA ILE A 37 13.24 -7.60 8.79
C ILE A 37 14.25 -7.81 9.92
N SER A 38 15.16 -8.78 9.76
CA SER A 38 16.25 -8.99 10.72
C SER A 38 17.16 -7.76 10.83
N HIS A 39 17.50 -7.11 9.71
CA HIS A 39 18.27 -5.87 9.72
C HIS A 39 17.57 -4.74 10.51
N PHE A 40 16.25 -4.59 10.33
CA PHE A 40 15.45 -3.59 11.04
C PHE A 40 15.17 -3.93 12.50
N SER A 41 15.47 -5.16 12.97
CA SER A 41 15.30 -5.54 14.39
C SER A 41 16.10 -4.64 15.35
N SER A 42 17.19 -4.02 14.85
CA SER A 42 18.01 -3.07 15.61
C SER A 42 17.21 -1.87 16.13
N LEU A 43 16.13 -1.48 15.46
CA LEU A 43 15.23 -0.39 15.86
C LEU A 43 14.43 -0.72 17.13
N GLN A 44 14.19 -2.01 17.42
CA GLN A 44 13.46 -2.43 18.63
C GLN A 44 14.20 -2.07 19.93
N ARG A 45 15.49 -1.74 19.84
CA ARG A 45 16.31 -1.34 21.00
C ARG A 45 16.09 0.13 21.39
N ILE A 46 15.43 0.91 20.55
CA ILE A 46 15.17 2.32 20.81
C ILE A 46 13.87 2.41 21.61
N ASP A 47 13.93 2.98 22.81
CA ASP A 47 12.74 3.23 23.62
C ASP A 47 11.94 4.40 23.02
N THR A 48 10.75 4.10 22.52
CA THR A 48 9.83 5.09 21.95
C THR A 48 8.65 5.39 22.88
N SER A 49 8.68 4.95 24.14
CA SER A 49 7.58 5.14 25.11
C SER A 49 7.28 6.61 25.42
N ALA A 50 8.29 7.48 25.32
CA ALA A 50 8.16 8.93 25.53
C ALA A 50 7.66 9.69 24.29
N PHE A 51 7.47 9.01 23.16
CA PHE A 51 7.03 9.64 21.91
C PHE A 51 5.51 9.47 21.74
N GLU A 52 4.74 10.55 21.95
CA GLU A 52 3.28 10.57 21.78
C GLU A 52 2.84 10.72 20.32
N SER A 53 3.64 10.26 19.35
CA SER A 53 3.35 10.48 17.94
C SER A 53 2.69 9.27 17.32
N ASN A 54 1.36 9.30 17.32
CA ASN A 54 0.51 8.45 16.52
C ASN A 54 0.55 8.94 15.07
N TYR A 55 1.59 8.57 14.31
CA TYR A 55 1.61 8.52 12.84
C TYR A 55 0.89 9.67 12.11
N TRP A 56 1.20 10.94 12.44
CA TRP A 56 0.96 12.09 11.54
C TRP A 56 1.66 13.39 12.00
N GLU A 57 2.68 13.40 12.87
CA GLU A 57 3.40 14.65 13.24
C GLU A 57 4.24 15.27 12.11
N ILE A 58 3.59 15.71 11.04
CA ILE A 58 3.67 17.10 10.60
C ILE A 58 3.18 17.90 11.81
N GLN A 59 3.82 19.02 12.17
CA GLN A 59 3.49 19.85 13.35
C GLN A 59 2.04 20.42 13.37
N ASP A 60 1.14 19.93 12.51
CA ASP A 60 -0.17 20.43 12.12
C ASP A 60 -1.34 19.46 12.45
N ASN A 61 -1.38 18.77 13.60
CA ASN A 61 -2.66 18.21 14.10
C ASN A 61 -3.64 19.25 14.64
N LYS A 62 -3.40 20.51 14.35
CA LYS A 62 -4.55 21.39 14.31
C LYS A 62 -5.43 20.78 13.24
N ILE A 63 -6.66 20.39 13.60
CA ILE A 63 -7.77 20.34 12.66
C ILE A 63 -7.48 21.47 11.67
N HIS A 64 -7.10 21.14 10.44
CA HIS A 64 -6.61 22.15 9.52
C HIS A 64 -7.63 23.29 9.56
N PRO A 65 -7.21 24.55 9.82
CA PRO A 65 -8.15 25.66 9.85
C PRO A 65 -9.11 25.55 8.68
N VAL A 66 -10.39 25.90 8.87
CA VAL A 66 -11.44 25.71 7.84
C VAL A 66 -10.99 26.24 6.46
N GLU A 67 -10.11 27.26 6.46
CA GLU A 67 -9.43 27.85 5.30
C GLU A 67 -8.63 26.86 4.41
N TYR A 68 -8.16 25.73 4.95
CA TYR A 68 -7.45 24.69 4.22
C TYR A 68 -8.37 23.57 3.72
N LEU A 69 -9.65 23.57 4.11
CA LEU A 69 -10.62 22.66 3.54
C LEU A 69 -10.91 23.11 2.11
N ARG A 70 -11.07 22.12 1.21
CA ARG A 70 -11.56 22.39 -0.13
C ARG A 70 -12.97 22.98 -0.04
N ASP A 71 -13.18 24.15 -0.62
CA ASP A 71 -14.50 24.73 -0.82
C ASP A 71 -15.45 23.73 -1.49
N ASP A 72 -16.70 23.65 -1.02
CA ASP A 72 -17.74 22.84 -1.66
C ASP A 72 -18.35 23.54 -2.88
N LYS A 73 -17.51 23.76 -3.89
CA LYS A 73 -17.88 24.37 -5.18
C LYS A 73 -17.67 23.35 -6.30
N VAL A 74 -18.63 23.28 -7.21
CA VAL A 74 -18.53 22.45 -8.41
C VAL A 74 -17.39 22.97 -9.28
N GLN A 75 -16.57 22.05 -9.79
CA GLN A 75 -15.51 22.33 -10.77
C GLN A 75 -15.76 21.51 -12.03
N ASP A 76 -15.20 21.97 -13.15
CA ASP A 76 -15.28 21.24 -14.40
C ASP A 76 -14.60 19.87 -14.27
N SER A 77 -15.32 18.83 -14.68
CA SER A 77 -14.75 17.48 -14.80
C SER A 77 -13.89 17.36 -16.05
N PHE A 78 -12.96 16.41 -16.05
CA PHE A 78 -12.22 16.05 -17.26
C PHE A 78 -13.15 15.64 -18.40
N SER A 79 -12.75 15.93 -19.65
CA SER A 79 -13.44 15.42 -20.83
C SER A 79 -13.32 13.89 -20.91
N LYS A 80 -14.25 13.23 -21.61
CA LYS A 80 -14.18 11.77 -21.78
C LYS A 80 -12.86 11.35 -22.42
N GLU A 81 -12.39 12.10 -23.41
CA GLU A 81 -11.13 11.86 -24.12
C GLU A 81 -9.94 11.90 -23.16
N GLN A 82 -9.90 12.88 -22.25
CA GLN A 82 -8.86 13.01 -21.22
C GLN A 82 -8.89 11.84 -20.23
N VAL A 83 -10.08 11.46 -19.75
CA VAL A 83 -10.25 10.34 -18.81
C VAL A 83 -9.76 9.01 -19.40
N PHE A 84 -10.04 8.78 -20.70
CA PHE A 84 -9.72 7.51 -21.36
C PHE A 84 -8.40 7.51 -22.13
N GLN A 85 -7.58 8.57 -22.04
CA GLN A 85 -6.35 8.71 -22.82
C GLN A 85 -5.36 7.55 -22.57
N ASN A 86 -5.26 7.10 -21.32
CA ASN A 86 -4.35 6.04 -20.90
C ASN A 86 -5.06 4.71 -20.58
N ALA A 87 -6.35 4.60 -20.91
CA ALA A 87 -7.12 3.39 -20.61
C ALA A 87 -6.62 2.22 -21.48
N PRO A 88 -6.15 1.09 -20.90
CA PRO A 88 -5.69 -0.05 -21.69
C PRO A 88 -6.79 -0.67 -22.55
N SER A 89 -8.04 -0.61 -22.09
CA SER A 89 -9.21 -1.05 -22.84
C SER A 89 -10.43 -0.24 -22.44
N LYS A 90 -11.27 0.11 -23.42
CA LYS A 90 -12.49 0.90 -23.25
C LYS A 90 -13.59 0.41 -24.18
N GLU A 91 -14.84 0.47 -23.72
CA GLU A 91 -16.01 0.06 -24.49
C GLU A 91 -17.23 0.88 -24.06
N ASN A 92 -17.99 1.42 -25.02
CA ASN A 92 -19.23 2.19 -24.79
C ASN A 92 -19.13 3.29 -23.72
N GLY A 93 -17.96 3.93 -23.59
CA GLY A 93 -17.71 4.98 -22.59
C GLY A 93 -17.35 4.48 -21.19
N PHE A 94 -16.94 3.21 -21.05
CA PHE A 94 -16.51 2.60 -19.80
C PHE A 94 -15.10 2.00 -19.93
N PHE A 95 -14.41 1.86 -18.79
CA PHE A 95 -13.22 1.03 -18.71
C PHE A 95 -13.60 -0.44 -18.84
N LYS A 96 -13.02 -1.13 -19.81
CA LYS A 96 -13.27 -2.55 -20.02
C LYS A 96 -12.27 -3.37 -19.21
N ILE A 97 -12.79 -4.14 -18.26
CA ILE A 97 -12.01 -5.11 -17.46
C ILE A 97 -12.50 -6.53 -17.73
N LYS A 98 -11.67 -7.52 -17.40
CA LYS A 98 -12.13 -8.92 -17.36
C LYS A 98 -13.21 -9.03 -16.28
N LYS A 99 -14.34 -9.65 -16.63
CA LYS A 99 -15.44 -9.89 -15.69
C LYS A 99 -14.92 -10.74 -14.54
N ILE A 100 -15.11 -10.28 -13.32
CA ILE A 100 -14.83 -11.07 -12.11
C ILE A 100 -16.08 -11.93 -11.89
N LEU A 101 -15.95 -13.24 -12.09
CA LEU A 101 -16.96 -14.25 -11.79
C LEU A 101 -16.41 -15.07 -10.62
N ASP A 102 -16.79 -14.65 -9.41
CA ASP A 102 -16.53 -15.24 -8.08
C ASP A 102 -15.08 -15.43 -7.58
N ARG A 103 -15.01 -15.54 -6.25
CA ARG A 103 -13.85 -15.81 -5.39
C ARG A 103 -13.82 -17.28 -4.99
#